data_AF-A0A972V2L1-F1
#
_entry.id   AF-A0A972V2L1-F1
#
_cell.length_a   1.000
_cell.length_b   1.000
_cell.length_c   1.000
_cell.angle_alpha   90.00
_cell.angle_beta   90.00
_cell.angle_gamma   90.00
#
_symmetry.space_group_name_H-M   'P 1'
#
loop_
_entity.id
_entity.type
_entity.pdbx_description
1 polymer ?
#
loop_
_entity_poly.entity_id
_entity_poly.type
_entity_poly.pdbx_seq_one_letter_code
_entity_poly.pdbx_strand_id
1 'polypeptide(L)'
;MTPEEIKKNYDKLEMYSKHMFTPERHKKVMAMFKHFEHRMIVSPASSRKEYHNAWPGGWLTHTVEVIENAAKLYKVWLELDAAGGFTLNEIIFAAMFHDWGKLGDMKHSYYVPQKSEWHKKRGMMYTFNPKLVGYMKVPVRSLYLLQEFDIKVTKSEYLGVMLADGMFDEINKAYFNNMENNLPLIIHHADHMTTRIEKERLTKNNEDTADSFKNLFKGA
;
A
#
# COMPACT_ATOMS: atom_id res chain seq x y z
N MET A 1 9.69 14.45 4.73
CA MET A 1 10.44 13.20 4.89
C MET A 1 11.90 13.50 4.64
N THR A 2 12.79 13.13 5.56
CA THR A 2 14.23 13.33 5.40
C THR A 2 14.85 12.22 4.54
N PRO A 3 16.05 12.42 3.96
CA PRO A 3 16.77 11.36 3.26
C PRO A 3 16.97 10.09 4.09
N GLU A 4 17.19 10.24 5.40
CA GLU A 4 17.38 9.13 6.34
C GLU A 4 16.08 8.32 6.51
N GLU A 5 14.93 9.00 6.60
CA GLU A 5 13.62 8.33 6.65
C GLU A 5 13.35 7.57 5.35
N ILE A 6 13.69 8.14 4.19
CA ILE A 6 13.49 7.51 2.87
C ILE A 6 14.31 6.23 2.81
N LYS A 7 15.60 6.33 3.15
CA LYS A 7 16.50 5.18 3.17
C LYS A 7 15.97 4.10 4.11
N LYS A 8 15.55 4.48 5.32
CA LYS A 8 14.98 3.54 6.29
C LYS A 8 13.76 2.79 5.75
N ASN A 9 12.84 3.47 5.10
CA ASN A 9 11.65 2.84 4.54
C ASN A 9 11.98 1.96 3.32
N TYR A 10 12.94 2.37 2.49
CA TYR A 10 13.42 1.55 1.39
C TYR A 10 14.10 0.27 1.90
N ASP A 11 15.03 0.39 2.86
CA ASP A 11 15.72 -0.73 3.50
C ASP A 11 14.70 -1.71 4.14
N LYS A 12 13.60 -1.21 4.72
CA LYS A 12 12.50 -2.04 5.24
C LYS A 12 11.83 -2.86 4.14
N LEU A 13 11.51 -2.28 2.98
CA LEU A 13 10.90 -3.04 1.88
C LEU A 13 11.83 -4.16 1.38
N GLU A 14 13.13 -3.87 1.26
CA GLU A 14 14.12 -4.90 0.91
C GLU A 14 14.17 -6.01 1.95
N MET A 15 14.20 -5.64 3.24
CA MET A 15 14.17 -6.58 4.36
C MET A 15 12.92 -7.46 4.32
N TYR A 16 11.72 -6.89 4.13
CA TYR A 16 10.49 -7.67 4.03
C TYR A 16 10.54 -8.65 2.88
N SER A 17 10.98 -8.20 1.69
CA SER A 17 11.14 -9.08 0.53
C SER A 17 12.12 -10.22 0.80
N LYS A 18 13.26 -9.92 1.44
CA LYS A 18 14.31 -10.90 1.76
C LYS A 18 13.83 -11.98 2.74
N HIS A 19 13.02 -11.61 3.73
CA HIS A 19 12.59 -12.54 4.77
C HIS A 19 11.30 -13.29 4.42
N MET A 20 10.41 -12.70 3.62
CA MET A 20 9.10 -13.28 3.33
C MET A 20 9.08 -14.07 2.02
N PHE A 21 10.00 -13.82 1.10
CA PHE A 21 9.98 -14.48 -0.21
C PHE A 21 11.14 -15.46 -0.38
N THR A 22 10.96 -16.43 -1.27
CA THR A 22 12.05 -17.34 -1.66
C THR A 22 13.21 -16.55 -2.26
N PRO A 23 14.46 -17.04 -2.19
CA PRO A 23 15.61 -16.33 -2.74
C PRO A 23 15.45 -15.93 -4.21
N GLU A 24 14.83 -16.79 -5.03
CA GLU A 24 14.55 -16.49 -6.44
C GLU A 24 13.54 -15.34 -6.60
N ARG A 25 12.42 -15.39 -5.86
CA ARG A 25 11.39 -14.36 -5.92
C ARG A 25 11.92 -13.02 -5.39
N HIS A 26 12.66 -13.05 -4.28
CA HIS A 26 13.34 -11.87 -3.74
C HIS A 26 14.25 -11.21 -4.79
N LYS A 27 15.09 -12.00 -5.50
CA LYS A 27 15.96 -11.48 -6.56
C LYS A 27 15.17 -10.75 -7.66
N LYS A 28 14.03 -11.30 -8.08
CA LYS A 28 13.14 -10.67 -9.08
C LYS A 28 12.51 -9.38 -8.54
N VAL A 29 12.06 -9.39 -7.29
CA VAL A 29 11.56 -8.18 -6.61
C VAL A 29 12.64 -7.10 -6.50
N MET A 30 13.89 -7.45 -6.19
CA MET A 30 14.99 -6.48 -6.15
C MET A 30 15.31 -5.91 -7.53
N ALA A 31 15.21 -6.70 -8.59
CA ALA A 31 15.33 -6.19 -9.96
C ALA A 31 14.23 -5.18 -10.30
N MET A 32 13.00 -5.45 -9.87
CA MET A 32 11.87 -4.51 -9.98
C MET A 32 12.11 -3.24 -9.16
N PHE A 33 12.54 -3.36 -7.92
CA PHE A 33 12.83 -2.21 -7.05
C PHE A 33 13.89 -1.32 -7.69
N LYS A 34 14.99 -1.91 -8.19
CA LYS A 34 16.05 -1.18 -8.89
C LYS A 34 15.53 -0.40 -10.10
N HIS A 35 14.62 -0.98 -10.90
CA HIS A 35 14.03 -0.27 -12.05
C HIS A 35 13.18 0.93 -11.62
N PHE A 36 12.46 0.81 -10.51
CA PHE A 36 11.55 1.83 -10.01
C PHE A 36 12.16 2.74 -8.93
N GLU A 37 13.43 2.55 -8.54
CA GLU A 37 14.05 3.13 -7.33
C GLU A 37 13.79 4.64 -7.20
N HIS A 38 14.14 5.42 -8.22
CA HIS A 38 13.90 6.86 -8.21
C HIS A 38 12.41 7.19 -7.99
N ARG A 39 11.50 6.45 -8.63
CA ARG A 39 10.05 6.67 -8.50
C ARG A 39 9.52 6.21 -7.15
N MET A 40 10.04 5.16 -6.55
CA MET A 40 9.70 4.77 -5.18
C MET A 40 10.02 5.92 -4.21
N ILE A 41 11.16 6.58 -4.42
CA ILE A 41 11.65 7.67 -3.56
C ILE A 41 10.87 8.97 -3.73
N VAL A 42 10.47 9.33 -4.95
CA VAL A 42 9.88 10.67 -5.22
C VAL A 42 8.37 10.67 -5.41
N SER A 43 7.73 9.51 -5.60
CA SER A 43 6.30 9.48 -5.89
C SER A 43 5.46 9.76 -4.63
N PRO A 44 4.36 10.53 -4.77
CA PRO A 44 3.40 10.70 -3.69
C PRO A 44 2.43 9.51 -3.65
N ALA A 45 1.80 9.27 -2.49
CA ALA A 45 0.74 8.27 -2.38
C ALA A 45 -0.59 8.76 -2.98
N SER A 46 -0.81 10.09 -2.96
CA SER A 46 -2.00 10.72 -3.50
C SER A 46 -1.72 12.10 -4.10
N SER A 47 -2.71 12.68 -4.79
CA SER A 47 -2.52 13.91 -5.56
C SER A 47 -2.83 15.20 -4.80
N ARG A 48 -3.52 15.13 -3.65
CA ARG A 48 -4.03 16.30 -2.93
C ARG A 48 -3.62 16.31 -1.46
N LYS A 49 -3.33 17.50 -0.92
CA LYS A 49 -2.91 17.68 0.49
C LYS A 49 -3.94 17.16 1.50
N GLU A 50 -5.22 17.19 1.13
CA GLU A 50 -6.32 16.73 1.99
C GLU A 50 -6.44 15.19 2.04
N TYR A 51 -5.75 14.51 1.14
CA TYR A 51 -5.60 13.05 1.10
C TYR A 51 -4.30 12.63 1.80
N HIS A 52 -4.04 11.33 1.89
CA HIS A 52 -2.86 10.81 2.58
C HIS A 52 -1.57 11.02 1.76
N ASN A 53 -0.50 11.43 2.42
CA ASN A 53 0.87 11.45 1.89
C ASN A 53 1.06 12.04 0.46
N ALA A 54 0.42 13.19 0.18
CA ALA A 54 0.61 13.93 -1.07
C ALA A 54 1.91 14.77 -1.10
N TRP A 55 3.05 14.10 -0.92
CA TRP A 55 4.39 14.70 -0.88
C TRP A 55 5.45 13.70 -1.40
N PRO A 56 6.67 14.15 -1.81
CA PRO A 56 7.68 13.25 -2.38
C PRO A 56 8.15 12.18 -1.40
N GLY A 57 8.03 10.90 -1.77
CA GLY A 57 8.30 9.74 -0.89
C GLY A 57 7.06 9.24 -0.15
N GLY A 58 5.91 9.89 -0.37
CA GLY A 58 4.66 9.53 0.26
C GLY A 58 4.19 8.12 -0.07
N TRP A 59 4.42 7.66 -1.30
CA TRP A 59 4.09 6.30 -1.73
C TRP A 59 4.88 5.25 -0.94
N LEU A 60 6.19 5.49 -0.75
CA LEU A 60 7.08 4.57 -0.03
C LEU A 60 6.68 4.45 1.44
N THR A 61 6.43 5.59 2.10
CA THR A 61 5.98 5.61 3.50
C THR A 61 4.64 4.91 3.65
N HIS A 62 3.67 5.23 2.80
CA HIS A 62 2.36 4.61 2.83
C HIS A 62 2.46 3.08 2.65
N THR A 63 3.20 2.60 1.65
CA THR A 63 3.37 1.17 1.40
C THR A 63 3.98 0.44 2.60
N VAL A 64 5.02 1.00 3.23
CA VAL A 64 5.64 0.41 4.43
C VAL A 64 4.65 0.36 5.60
N GLU A 65 3.89 1.44 5.84
CA GLU A 65 2.90 1.46 6.91
C GLU A 65 1.75 0.48 6.67
N VAL A 66 1.30 0.33 5.41
CA VAL A 66 0.29 -0.69 5.03
C VAL A 66 0.82 -2.10 5.28
N ILE A 67 2.07 -2.41 4.94
CA ILE A 67 2.70 -3.71 5.25
C ILE A 67 2.70 -3.97 6.77
N GLU A 68 3.15 -2.99 7.57
CA GLU A 68 3.22 -3.14 9.03
C GLU A 68 1.83 -3.32 9.65
N ASN A 69 0.84 -2.57 9.18
CA ASN A 69 -0.53 -2.65 9.66
C ASN A 69 -1.23 -3.93 9.20
N ALA A 70 -0.97 -4.41 7.98
CA ALA A 70 -1.45 -5.70 7.50
C ALA A 70 -0.89 -6.85 8.34
N ALA A 71 0.39 -6.80 8.72
CA ALA A 71 1.00 -7.79 9.60
C ALA A 71 0.36 -7.80 11.01
N LYS A 72 0.05 -6.62 11.57
CA LYS A 72 -0.67 -6.51 12.85
C LYS A 72 -2.09 -7.06 12.76
N LEU A 73 -2.81 -6.74 11.69
CA LEU A 73 -4.15 -7.29 11.46
C LEU A 73 -4.08 -8.81 11.30
N TYR A 74 -3.15 -9.33 10.49
CA TYR A 74 -2.95 -10.77 10.35
C TYR A 74 -2.75 -11.47 11.69
N LYS A 75 -1.98 -10.86 12.61
CA LYS A 75 -1.82 -11.36 13.98
C LYS A 75 -3.15 -11.44 14.73
N VAL A 76 -4.01 -10.42 14.64
CA VAL A 76 -5.37 -10.45 15.24
C VAL A 76 -6.19 -11.60 14.66
N TRP A 77 -6.18 -11.79 13.34
CA TRP A 77 -6.90 -12.89 12.70
C TRP A 77 -6.36 -14.27 13.10
N LEU A 78 -5.04 -14.39 13.33
CA LEU A 78 -4.43 -15.60 13.87
C LEU A 78 -4.88 -15.89 15.31
N GLU A 79 -4.89 -14.87 16.18
CA GLU A 79 -5.32 -15.00 17.58
C GLU A 79 -6.79 -15.39 17.71
N LEU A 80 -7.60 -15.05 16.70
CA LEU A 80 -9.02 -15.41 16.60
C LEU A 80 -9.28 -16.70 15.81
N ASP A 81 -8.24 -17.47 15.48
CA ASP A 81 -8.32 -18.73 14.71
C ASP A 81 -9.03 -18.60 13.35
N ALA A 82 -8.87 -17.44 12.69
CA ALA A 82 -9.57 -17.07 11.46
C ALA A 82 -8.63 -16.72 10.28
N ALA A 83 -7.32 -17.03 10.41
CA ALA A 83 -6.31 -16.83 9.38
C ALA A 83 -6.02 -18.11 8.56
N GLY A 84 -7.08 -18.82 8.17
CA GLY A 84 -6.98 -20.03 7.34
C GLY A 84 -6.94 -19.73 5.83
N GLY A 85 -6.21 -20.56 5.07
CA GLY A 85 -6.22 -20.53 3.60
C GLY A 85 -5.31 -19.50 2.94
N PHE A 86 -4.43 -18.84 3.70
CA PHE A 86 -3.41 -17.92 3.22
C PHE A 86 -2.28 -17.78 4.26
N THR A 87 -1.16 -17.18 3.88
CA THR A 87 0.03 -17.03 4.74
C THR A 87 0.41 -15.57 4.99
N LEU A 88 1.25 -15.32 6.00
CA LEU A 88 1.88 -14.01 6.20
C LEU A 88 2.66 -13.56 4.97
N ASN A 89 3.34 -14.46 4.26
CA ASN A 89 4.09 -14.13 3.05
C ASN A 89 3.17 -13.54 1.98
N GLU A 90 1.98 -14.11 1.79
CA GLU A 90 0.99 -13.60 0.84
C GLU A 90 0.38 -12.26 1.29
N ILE A 91 0.18 -12.06 2.60
CA ILE A 91 -0.25 -10.76 3.16
C ILE A 91 0.79 -9.68 2.87
N ILE A 92 2.07 -9.95 3.18
CA ILE A 92 3.15 -9.00 2.95
C ILE A 92 3.32 -8.73 1.44
N PHE A 93 3.19 -9.76 0.60
CA PHE A 93 3.20 -9.59 -0.85
C PHE A 93 2.08 -8.68 -1.33
N ALA A 94 0.83 -8.97 -0.97
CA ALA A 94 -0.30 -8.17 -1.40
C ALA A 94 -0.20 -6.72 -0.89
N ALA A 95 0.16 -6.51 0.37
CA ALA A 95 0.37 -5.17 0.92
C ALA A 95 1.52 -4.41 0.22
N MET A 96 2.61 -5.08 -0.13
CA MET A 96 3.75 -4.46 -0.82
C MET A 96 3.40 -3.99 -2.25
N PHE A 97 2.52 -4.73 -2.94
CA PHE A 97 2.22 -4.47 -4.34
C PHE A 97 0.83 -3.89 -4.62
N HIS A 98 -0.04 -3.73 -3.61
CA HIS A 98 -1.40 -3.23 -3.79
C HIS A 98 -1.43 -1.94 -4.63
N ASP A 99 -0.54 -1.01 -4.31
CA ASP A 99 -0.46 0.33 -4.89
C ASP A 99 0.72 0.53 -5.86
N TRP A 100 1.42 -0.54 -6.27
CA TRP A 100 2.60 -0.43 -7.12
C TRP A 100 2.32 0.32 -8.44
N GLY A 101 1.11 0.17 -8.98
CA GLY A 101 0.65 0.87 -10.18
C GLY A 101 0.63 2.40 -10.06
N LYS A 102 0.75 2.98 -8.87
CA LYS A 102 0.97 4.43 -8.66
C LYS A 102 2.40 4.87 -8.97
N LEU A 103 3.33 3.94 -9.21
CA LEU A 103 4.66 4.27 -9.73
C LEU A 103 4.65 4.49 -11.25
N GLY A 104 3.55 4.22 -11.94
CA GLY A 104 3.39 4.43 -13.38
C GLY A 104 3.71 3.17 -14.19
N ASP A 105 4.29 3.30 -15.38
CA ASP A 105 4.63 2.16 -16.27
C ASP A 105 6.16 1.89 -16.30
N MET A 106 6.68 1.17 -17.29
CA MET A 106 8.13 0.94 -17.40
C MET A 106 8.96 2.21 -17.70
N LYS A 107 8.35 3.33 -18.11
CA LYS A 107 9.01 4.56 -18.60
C LYS A 107 8.53 5.86 -17.92
N HIS A 108 7.29 5.94 -17.50
CA HIS A 108 6.59 7.16 -17.09
C HIS A 108 5.99 6.99 -15.70
N SER A 109 6.14 8.01 -14.85
CA SER A 109 5.47 8.07 -13.54
C SER A 109 3.96 8.24 -13.68
N TYR A 110 3.20 7.79 -12.68
CA TYR A 110 1.74 7.95 -12.62
C TYR A 110 1.32 9.41 -12.39
N TYR A 111 1.99 10.05 -11.42
CA TYR A 111 1.78 11.45 -11.07
C TYR A 111 2.95 12.30 -11.53
N VAL A 112 2.65 13.57 -11.85
CA VAL A 112 3.63 14.64 -12.04
C VAL A 112 3.26 15.83 -11.16
N PRO A 113 4.25 16.63 -10.71
CA PRO A 113 3.96 17.85 -9.93
C PRO A 113 3.00 18.77 -10.67
N GLN A 114 2.02 19.32 -9.95
CA GLN A 114 1.13 20.33 -10.49
C GLN A 114 1.94 21.57 -10.88
N LYS A 115 1.67 22.14 -12.06
CA LYS A 115 2.36 23.36 -12.54
C LYS A 115 1.59 24.63 -12.21
N SER A 116 0.27 24.56 -12.07
CA SER A 116 -0.56 25.72 -11.78
C SER A 116 -0.53 26.08 -10.30
N GLU A 117 -0.04 27.28 -9.98
CA GLU A 117 -0.02 27.81 -8.61
C GLU A 117 -1.43 27.95 -8.01
N TRP A 118 -2.43 28.30 -8.83
CA TRP A 118 -3.82 28.34 -8.39
C TRP A 118 -4.31 26.97 -7.90
N HIS A 119 -3.97 25.90 -8.62
CA HIS A 119 -4.34 24.54 -8.22
C HIS A 119 -3.60 24.11 -6.95
N LYS A 120 -2.31 24.43 -6.82
CA LYS A 120 -1.50 24.14 -5.61
C LYS A 120 -2.05 24.84 -4.36
N LYS A 121 -2.45 26.11 -4.48
CA LYS A 121 -3.07 26.86 -3.38
C LYS A 121 -4.37 26.22 -2.88
N ARG A 122 -5.02 25.42 -3.73
CA ARG A 122 -6.23 24.62 -3.41
C ARG A 122 -5.91 23.16 -3.06
N GLY A 123 -4.68 22.86 -2.68
CA GLY A 123 -4.27 21.53 -2.21
C GLY A 123 -3.94 20.52 -3.31
N MET A 124 -4.15 20.82 -4.59
CA MET A 124 -3.82 19.91 -5.70
C MET A 124 -2.32 19.97 -6.02
N MET A 125 -1.54 19.08 -5.39
CA MET A 125 -0.08 19.08 -5.47
C MET A 125 0.46 18.32 -6.67
N TYR A 126 -0.27 17.30 -7.11
CA TYR A 126 0.07 16.48 -8.26
C TYR A 126 -1.12 16.33 -9.20
N THR A 127 -0.82 16.00 -10.44
CA THR A 127 -1.83 15.62 -11.44
C THR A 127 -1.38 14.35 -12.15
N PHE A 128 -2.30 13.68 -12.83
CA PHE A 128 -1.98 12.51 -13.65
C PHE A 128 -1.01 12.89 -14.76
N ASN A 129 -0.02 12.04 -15.00
CA ASN A 129 0.95 12.24 -16.05
C ASN A 129 0.31 11.99 -17.43
N PRO A 130 0.20 13.00 -18.31
CA PRO A 130 -0.41 12.82 -19.63
C PRO A 130 0.40 11.89 -20.55
N LYS A 131 1.67 11.61 -20.22
CA LYS A 131 2.51 10.65 -20.98
C LYS A 131 2.21 9.19 -20.63
N LEU A 132 1.54 8.94 -19.50
CA LEU A 132 1.11 7.61 -19.13
C LEU A 132 -0.17 7.29 -19.92
N VAL A 133 0.02 6.74 -21.12
CA VAL A 133 -1.07 6.33 -22.02
C VAL A 133 -1.53 4.91 -21.70
N GLY A 134 -2.78 4.58 -22.04
CA GLY A 134 -3.37 3.27 -21.73
C GLY A 134 -3.93 3.23 -20.31
N TYR A 135 -5.23 3.53 -20.18
CA TYR A 135 -5.90 3.53 -18.89
C TYR A 135 -5.86 2.15 -18.25
N MET A 136 -5.36 2.10 -17.02
CA MET A 136 -5.45 0.95 -16.13
C MET A 136 -5.75 1.47 -14.73
N LYS A 137 -6.64 0.78 -14.01
CA LYS A 137 -6.76 0.97 -12.56
C LYS A 137 -5.43 0.59 -11.89
N VAL A 138 -5.14 1.19 -10.75
CA VAL A 138 -3.87 0.98 -10.03
C VAL A 138 -3.59 -0.50 -9.76
N PRO A 139 -4.52 -1.30 -9.19
CA PRO A 139 -4.27 -2.72 -8.92
C PRO A 139 -3.98 -3.55 -10.19
N VAL A 140 -4.70 -3.26 -11.28
CA VAL A 140 -4.50 -3.91 -12.58
C VAL A 140 -3.09 -3.61 -13.10
N ARG A 141 -2.64 -2.35 -13.01
CA ARG A 141 -1.29 -1.98 -13.40
C ARG A 141 -0.24 -2.62 -12.50
N SER A 142 -0.46 -2.70 -11.19
CA SER A 142 0.43 -3.39 -10.26
C SER A 142 0.70 -4.83 -10.70
N LEU A 143 -0.37 -5.58 -11.01
CA LEU A 143 -0.29 -6.98 -11.44
C LEU A 143 0.28 -7.15 -12.85
N TYR A 144 0.01 -6.22 -13.76
CA TYR A 144 0.65 -6.19 -15.07
C TYR A 144 2.17 -6.03 -14.94
N LEU A 145 2.62 -5.07 -14.12
CA LEU A 145 4.05 -4.81 -13.93
C LEU A 145 4.78 -5.97 -13.26
N LEU A 146 4.16 -6.69 -12.34
CA LEU A 146 4.76 -7.88 -11.74
C LEU A 146 5.16 -8.93 -12.79
N GLN A 147 4.40 -9.04 -13.89
CA GLN A 147 4.69 -9.98 -14.99
C GLN A 147 5.90 -9.56 -15.81
N GLU A 148 6.14 -8.26 -16.00
CA GLU A 148 7.32 -7.72 -16.70
C GLU A 148 8.64 -8.13 -16.01
N PHE A 149 8.58 -8.49 -14.72
CA PHE A 149 9.72 -8.98 -13.93
C PHE A 149 9.66 -10.49 -13.63
N ASP A 150 8.75 -11.23 -14.28
CA ASP A 150 8.51 -12.66 -14.06
C ASP A 150 8.24 -13.04 -12.59
N ILE A 151 7.59 -12.14 -11.85
CA ILE A 151 7.16 -12.38 -10.47
C ILE A 151 5.81 -13.11 -10.54
N LYS A 152 5.82 -14.41 -10.26
CA LYS A 152 4.58 -15.19 -10.16
C LYS A 152 3.78 -14.73 -8.94
N VAL A 153 2.47 -14.80 -9.08
CA VAL A 153 1.48 -14.35 -8.10
C VAL A 153 0.52 -15.51 -7.83
N THR A 154 0.29 -15.85 -6.57
CA THR A 154 -0.73 -16.84 -6.19
C THR A 154 -2.14 -16.26 -6.39
N LYS A 155 -3.17 -17.11 -6.39
CA LYS A 155 -4.56 -16.63 -6.47
C LYS A 155 -4.90 -15.69 -5.31
N SER A 156 -4.48 -16.03 -4.08
CA SER A 156 -4.73 -15.22 -2.89
C SER A 156 -4.03 -13.86 -2.98
N GLU A 157 -2.76 -13.83 -3.41
CA GLU A 157 -2.02 -12.59 -3.63
C GLU A 157 -2.64 -11.72 -4.72
N TYR A 158 -3.09 -12.34 -5.82
CA TYR A 158 -3.74 -11.64 -6.92
C TYR A 158 -5.02 -10.94 -6.43
N LEU A 159 -5.88 -11.66 -5.72
CA LEU A 159 -7.11 -11.11 -5.14
C LEU A 159 -6.81 -10.05 -4.07
N GLY A 160 -5.77 -10.26 -3.25
CA GLY A 160 -5.32 -9.26 -2.28
C GLY A 160 -4.93 -7.93 -2.90
N VAL A 161 -4.18 -7.97 -4.01
CA VAL A 161 -3.81 -6.76 -4.76
C VAL A 161 -5.03 -6.15 -5.45
N MET A 162 -5.79 -6.95 -6.20
CA MET A 162 -6.95 -6.46 -6.98
C MET A 162 -8.02 -5.80 -6.12
N LEU A 163 -8.25 -6.32 -4.92
CA LEU A 163 -9.37 -5.95 -4.06
C LEU A 163 -8.98 -4.99 -2.92
N ALA A 164 -7.77 -4.41 -2.96
CA ALA A 164 -7.26 -3.54 -1.89
C ALA A 164 -8.15 -2.31 -1.63
N ASP A 165 -8.77 -1.74 -2.68
CA ASP A 165 -9.75 -0.64 -2.54
C ASP A 165 -11.09 -1.08 -1.93
N GLY A 166 -11.27 -2.38 -1.63
CA GLY A 166 -12.47 -2.90 -0.99
C GLY A 166 -13.74 -2.67 -1.81
N MET A 167 -14.87 -2.47 -1.14
CA MET A 167 -16.18 -2.29 -1.80
C MET A 167 -16.40 -0.88 -2.38
N PHE A 168 -15.40 0.01 -2.32
CA PHE A 168 -15.46 1.31 -3.01
C PHE A 168 -15.42 1.15 -4.53
N ASP A 169 -14.75 0.09 -5.02
CA ASP A 169 -14.84 -0.32 -6.42
C ASP A 169 -16.04 -1.24 -6.61
N GLU A 170 -16.91 -0.89 -7.56
CA GLU A 170 -18.13 -1.65 -7.82
C GLU A 170 -17.85 -3.10 -8.24
N ILE A 171 -16.76 -3.33 -8.98
CA ILE A 171 -16.37 -4.67 -9.41
C ILE A 171 -16.00 -5.57 -8.23
N ASN A 172 -15.49 -5.00 -7.14
CA ASN A 172 -15.02 -5.75 -5.98
C ASN A 172 -16.18 -6.36 -5.17
N LYS A 173 -17.38 -5.77 -5.24
CA LYS A 173 -18.56 -6.22 -4.46
C LYS A 173 -18.88 -7.70 -4.69
N ALA A 174 -18.80 -8.17 -5.92
CA ALA A 174 -19.07 -9.57 -6.25
C ALA A 174 -18.06 -10.54 -5.61
N TYR A 175 -16.80 -10.11 -5.48
CA TYR A 175 -15.74 -10.91 -4.86
C TYR A 175 -15.86 -10.92 -3.33
N PHE A 176 -16.16 -9.77 -2.70
CA PHE A 176 -16.33 -9.69 -1.25
C PHE A 176 -17.52 -10.53 -0.75
N ASN A 177 -18.56 -10.72 -1.57
CA ASN A 177 -19.67 -11.61 -1.26
C ASN A 177 -19.32 -13.11 -1.38
N ASN A 178 -18.19 -13.47 -1.99
CA ASN A 178 -17.80 -14.85 -2.31
C ASN A 178 -16.32 -15.13 -1.96
N MET A 179 -15.80 -14.50 -0.90
CA MET A 179 -14.38 -14.64 -0.54
C MET A 179 -14.06 -16.06 -0.10
N GLU A 180 -13.01 -16.64 -0.69
CA GLU A 180 -12.49 -17.96 -0.29
C GLU A 180 -11.65 -17.89 0.99
N ASN A 181 -11.02 -16.74 1.26
CA ASN A 181 -10.26 -16.48 2.47
C ASN A 181 -10.27 -14.99 2.84
N ASN A 182 -9.77 -14.66 4.02
CA ASN A 182 -9.84 -13.31 4.59
C ASN A 182 -8.70 -12.37 4.14
N LEU A 183 -7.78 -12.82 3.28
CA LEU A 183 -6.64 -11.99 2.85
C LEU A 183 -7.09 -10.67 2.22
N PRO A 184 -8.02 -10.63 1.24
CA PRO A 184 -8.46 -9.37 0.64
C PRO A 184 -9.05 -8.38 1.66
N LEU A 185 -9.79 -8.89 2.64
CA LEU A 185 -10.36 -8.06 3.71
C LEU A 185 -9.28 -7.46 4.60
N ILE A 186 -8.26 -8.24 4.95
CA ILE A 186 -7.12 -7.75 5.74
C ILE A 186 -6.36 -6.65 4.99
N ILE A 187 -6.09 -6.84 3.70
CA ILE A 187 -5.39 -5.85 2.89
C ILE A 187 -6.20 -4.57 2.75
N HIS A 188 -7.50 -4.68 2.44
CA HIS A 188 -8.38 -3.52 2.37
C HIS A 188 -8.43 -2.75 3.69
N HIS A 189 -8.58 -3.45 4.81
CA HIS A 189 -8.60 -2.81 6.11
C HIS A 189 -7.25 -2.17 6.43
N ALA A 190 -6.13 -2.82 6.13
CA ALA A 190 -4.79 -2.27 6.36
C ALA A 190 -4.57 -0.96 5.58
N ASP A 191 -4.91 -0.93 4.30
CA ASP A 191 -4.80 0.27 3.47
C ASP A 191 -5.70 1.40 3.99
N HIS A 192 -6.99 1.11 4.15
CA HIS A 192 -7.95 2.12 4.61
C HIS A 192 -7.61 2.65 6.01
N MET A 193 -7.28 1.77 6.96
CA MET A 193 -6.85 2.15 8.31
C MET A 193 -5.58 3.02 8.26
N THR A 194 -4.60 2.65 7.44
CA THR A 194 -3.36 3.44 7.26
C THR A 194 -3.66 4.83 6.74
N THR A 195 -4.44 4.94 5.65
CA THR A 195 -4.91 6.21 5.09
C THR A 195 -5.58 7.10 6.14
N ARG A 196 -6.42 6.52 7.01
CA ARG A 196 -7.11 7.24 8.09
C ARG A 196 -6.14 7.73 9.16
N ILE A 197 -5.24 6.86 9.62
CA ILE A 197 -4.21 7.20 10.62
C ILE A 197 -3.30 8.31 10.09
N GLU A 198 -2.83 8.21 8.84
CA GLU A 198 -1.99 9.22 8.20
C GLU A 198 -2.69 10.58 8.16
N LYS A 199 -3.98 10.60 7.81
CA LYS A 199 -4.78 11.83 7.81
C LYS A 199 -4.94 12.40 9.22
N GLU A 200 -5.21 11.57 10.23
CA GLU A 200 -5.33 12.02 11.61
C GLU A 200 -4.02 12.59 12.16
N ARG A 201 -2.87 11.99 11.83
CA ARG A 201 -1.55 12.54 12.22
C ARG A 201 -1.30 13.94 11.66
N LEU A 202 -1.90 14.28 10.52
CA LEU A 202 -1.83 15.63 9.94
C LEU A 202 -2.75 16.64 10.64
N THR A 203 -3.80 16.17 11.33
CA THR A 203 -4.85 17.04 11.92
C THR A 203 -4.87 17.04 13.45
N LYS A 204 -4.16 16.13 14.13
CA LYS A 204 -4.19 16.00 15.59
C LYS A 204 -3.51 17.18 16.29
N ASN A 205 -4.29 17.90 17.09
CA ASN A 205 -3.85 18.51 18.35
C ASN A 205 -4.14 17.46 19.45
N ASN A 206 -3.14 17.09 20.24
CA ASN A 206 -3.24 16.02 21.24
C ASN A 206 -4.39 16.25 22.24
N GLU A 207 -5.35 15.32 22.28
CA GLU A 207 -6.18 15.07 23.47
C GLU A 207 -6.19 13.56 23.76
N ASP A 208 -6.00 13.25 25.04
CA ASP A 208 -5.74 11.93 25.61
C ASP A 208 -7.00 11.04 25.60
N THR A 209 -6.91 9.87 24.97
CA THR A 209 -7.91 8.80 25.13
C THR A 209 -7.22 7.44 25.22
N ALA A 210 -6.45 7.21 26.30
CA ALA A 210 -5.82 5.92 26.59
C ALA A 210 -6.36 5.23 27.86
N ASP A 211 -7.18 5.91 28.66
CA ASP A 211 -7.55 5.43 30.00
C ASP A 211 -8.78 4.51 30.05
N SER A 212 -9.69 4.59 29.07
CA SER A 212 -10.90 3.75 29.06
C SER A 212 -10.65 2.29 28.70
N PHE A 213 -9.71 2.00 27.79
CA PHE A 213 -9.41 0.64 27.34
C PHE A 213 -8.72 -0.21 28.41
N LYS A 214 -7.83 0.41 29.21
CA LYS A 214 -7.12 -0.26 30.33
C LYS A 214 -8.07 -0.75 31.42
N ASN A 215 -9.29 -0.21 31.52
CA ASN A 215 -10.27 -0.61 32.52
C ASN A 215 -11.19 -1.75 32.05
N LEU A 216 -11.23 -2.05 30.74
CA LEU A 216 -12.10 -3.07 30.17
C LEU A 216 -11.70 -4.52 30.56
N PHE A 217 -10.41 -4.74 30.83
CA PHE A 217 -9.84 -6.08 31.10
C PHE A 217 -9.33 -6.26 32.53
N LYS A 218 -9.63 -5.34 33.45
CA LYS A 218 -9.21 -5.44 34.86
C LYS A 218 -10.07 -6.38 35.72
N GLY A 219 -11.00 -7.11 35.12
CA GLY A 219 -11.89 -8.05 35.84
C GLY A 219 -12.26 -9.29 35.03
N ALA A 220 -11.48 -9.65 34.02
CA ALA A 220 -11.61 -10.90 33.28
C ALA A 220 -10.49 -11.87 33.65
#